data_AF-A0A7J4V9L6-F1
#
_entry.id   AF-A0A7J4V9L6-F1
#
_cell.length_a   1.000
_cell.length_b   1.000
_cell.length_c   1.000
_cell.angle_alpha   90.00
_cell.angle_beta   90.00
_cell.angle_gamma   90.00
#
_symmetry.space_group_name_H-M   'P 1'
#
loop_
_entity.id
_entity.type
_entity.pdbx_description
1 polymer ?
#
loop_
_entity_poly.entity_id
_entity_poly.type
_entity_poly.pdbx_seq_one_letter_code
_entity_poly.pdbx_strand_id
1 'polypeptide(L)'
;MDFIPSITEYDLYLYVFRPDLLSNAQKEYIEGRSEFTETIGHFRELAMHSKEHLTDSDQELLKSRIGVYRPGDNIIYLYPTQARQEVKKQPKVLYRAASVEVEEKLTSKTFFDEKKHYMVKANINHRTTKIYIFSGTGETLHNITIRIHPGNTLHHLDDNTQPLVLEGRVEVEHLSLDMG
;
A
#
# COMPACT_ATOMS: atom_id res chain seq x y z
N MET A 1 12.47 -32.74 7.32
CA MET A 1 12.68 -31.44 7.98
C MET A 1 11.62 -30.52 7.42
N ASP A 2 10.60 -30.23 8.22
CA ASP A 2 9.52 -29.36 7.78
C ASP A 2 10.06 -27.93 7.74
N PHE A 3 10.34 -27.46 6.54
CA PHE A 3 10.75 -26.08 6.31
C PHE A 3 9.56 -25.21 6.65
N ILE A 4 9.64 -24.43 7.72
CA ILE A 4 8.62 -23.44 8.04
C ILE A 4 8.81 -22.30 7.03
N PRO A 5 7.88 -22.07 6.09
CA PRO A 5 8.00 -20.96 5.16
C PRO A 5 7.85 -19.65 5.94
N SER A 6 8.79 -18.72 5.75
CA SER A 6 8.65 -17.36 6.28
C SER A 6 7.62 -16.63 5.42
N ILE A 7 6.45 -16.37 5.99
CA ILE A 7 5.36 -15.64 5.32
C ILE A 7 5.54 -14.15 5.56
N THR A 8 5.61 -13.40 4.47
CA THR A 8 5.68 -11.93 4.46
C THR A 8 4.31 -11.32 4.14
N GLU A 9 4.15 -10.01 4.36
CA GLU A 9 2.94 -9.29 3.93
C GLU A 9 2.72 -9.39 2.41
N TYR A 10 3.80 -9.52 1.62
CA TYR A 10 3.71 -9.68 0.18
C TYR A 10 3.11 -11.04 -0.21
N ASP A 11 3.43 -12.11 0.52
CA ASP A 11 2.79 -13.42 0.32
C ASP A 11 1.28 -13.37 0.62
N LEU A 12 0.87 -12.62 1.65
CA LEU A 12 -0.55 -12.41 1.98
C LEU A 12 -1.27 -11.58 0.91
N TYR A 13 -0.58 -10.60 0.32
CA TYR A 13 -1.08 -9.87 -0.84
C TYR A 13 -1.28 -10.81 -2.04
N LEU A 14 -0.27 -11.61 -2.38
CA LEU A 14 -0.38 -12.60 -3.45
C LEU A 14 -1.52 -13.60 -3.19
N TYR A 15 -1.72 -14.02 -1.94
CA TYR A 15 -2.78 -14.94 -1.57
C TYR A 15 -4.18 -14.41 -1.90
N VAL A 16 -4.39 -13.09 -1.81
CA VAL A 16 -5.69 -12.47 -2.12
C VAL A 16 -5.82 -12.09 -3.59
N PHE A 17 -4.76 -11.53 -4.20
CA PHE A 17 -4.85 -10.93 -5.53
C PHE A 17 -4.32 -11.83 -6.66
N ARG A 18 -3.33 -12.68 -6.38
CA ARG A 18 -2.62 -13.52 -7.35
C ARG A 18 -2.23 -14.89 -6.75
N PRO A 19 -3.22 -15.69 -6.32
CA PRO A 19 -2.94 -16.97 -5.65
C PRO A 19 -2.22 -17.96 -6.58
N ASP A 20 -2.24 -17.74 -7.90
CA ASP A 20 -1.48 -18.52 -8.89
C ASP A 20 0.04 -18.46 -8.66
N LEU A 21 0.56 -17.37 -8.07
CA LEU A 21 1.98 -17.16 -7.86
C LEU A 21 2.53 -17.77 -6.55
N LEU A 22 1.66 -18.29 -5.69
CA LEU A 22 2.04 -18.95 -4.44
C LEU A 22 2.19 -20.46 -4.59
N SER A 23 3.21 -21.01 -3.94
CA SER A 23 3.34 -22.47 -3.82
C SER A 23 2.23 -23.07 -2.95
N ASN A 24 1.91 -24.36 -3.18
CA ASN A 24 0.89 -25.05 -2.39
C ASN A 24 1.22 -25.08 -0.89
N ALA A 25 2.51 -25.24 -0.54
CA ALA A 25 2.97 -25.21 0.84
C ALA A 25 2.70 -23.86 1.54
N GLN A 26 2.89 -22.74 0.84
CA GLN A 26 2.59 -21.42 1.39
C GLN A 26 1.10 -21.20 1.57
N LYS A 27 0.27 -21.67 0.61
CA LYS A 27 -1.20 -21.57 0.72
C LYS A 27 -1.74 -22.33 1.93
N GLU A 28 -1.35 -23.60 2.09
CA GLU A 28 -1.76 -24.43 3.22
C GLU A 28 -1.29 -23.83 4.55
N TYR A 29 -0.07 -23.28 4.57
CA TYR A 29 0.46 -22.61 5.77
C TYR A 29 -0.35 -21.36 6.13
N ILE A 30 -0.72 -20.54 5.15
CA ILE A 30 -1.54 -19.34 5.34
C ILE A 30 -2.97 -19.72 5.79
N GLU A 31 -3.58 -20.73 5.18
CA GLU A 31 -4.94 -21.19 5.53
C GLU A 31 -5.03 -21.80 6.93
N GLY A 32 -3.98 -22.48 7.38
CA GLY A 32 -3.94 -23.13 8.69
C GLY A 32 -3.66 -22.20 9.87
N ARG A 33 -3.38 -20.91 9.62
CA ARG A 33 -2.91 -19.95 10.64
C ARG A 33 -3.89 -18.80 10.81
N SER A 34 -4.51 -18.72 11.99
CA SER A 34 -5.45 -17.65 12.32
C SER A 34 -4.79 -16.27 12.40
N GLU A 35 -3.47 -16.20 12.59
CA GLU A 35 -2.71 -14.95 12.72
C GLU A 35 -2.77 -14.06 11.46
N PHE A 36 -3.00 -14.64 10.28
CA PHE A 36 -3.09 -13.88 9.03
C PHE A 36 -4.51 -13.40 8.69
N THR A 37 -5.52 -13.82 9.46
CA THR A 37 -6.94 -13.60 9.12
C THR A 37 -7.29 -12.12 9.01
N GLU A 38 -6.77 -11.29 9.91
CA GLU A 38 -7.04 -9.84 9.92
C GLU A 38 -6.43 -9.17 8.69
N THR A 39 -5.15 -9.45 8.40
CA THR A 39 -4.44 -8.89 7.24
C THR A 39 -5.04 -9.35 5.91
N ILE A 40 -5.40 -10.64 5.80
CA ILE A 40 -6.11 -11.18 4.63
C ILE A 40 -7.49 -10.54 4.50
N GLY A 41 -8.21 -10.36 5.61
CA GLY A 41 -9.49 -9.67 5.66
C GLY A 41 -9.38 -8.25 5.11
N HIS A 42 -8.37 -7.51 5.55
CA HIS A 42 -8.07 -6.17 5.05
C HIS A 42 -7.81 -6.18 3.54
N PHE A 43 -6.95 -7.08 3.04
CA PHE A 43 -6.70 -7.18 1.60
C PHE A 43 -7.94 -7.59 0.80
N ARG A 44 -8.82 -8.43 1.34
CA ARG A 44 -10.10 -8.81 0.71
C ARG A 44 -11.07 -7.64 0.63
N GLU A 45 -11.18 -6.85 1.70
CA GLU A 45 -11.98 -5.62 1.71
C GLU A 45 -11.47 -4.65 0.63
N LEU A 46 -10.15 -4.46 0.55
CA LEU A 46 -9.52 -3.65 -0.51
C LEU A 46 -9.83 -4.19 -1.92
N ALA A 47 -9.78 -5.51 -2.11
CA ALA A 47 -10.10 -6.15 -3.38
C ALA A 47 -11.57 -5.94 -3.81
N MET A 48 -12.50 -5.89 -2.84
CA MET A 48 -13.93 -5.66 -3.06
C MET A 48 -14.22 -4.20 -3.47
N HIS A 49 -13.61 -3.23 -2.79
CA HIS A 49 -13.86 -1.80 -3.05
C HIS A 49 -13.17 -1.27 -4.30
N SER A 50 -12.17 -1.99 -4.83
CA SER A 50 -11.42 -1.58 -6.02
C SER A 50 -12.11 -1.94 -7.36
N LYS A 51 -13.32 -2.53 -7.36
CA LYS A 51 -14.08 -2.84 -8.59
C LYS A 51 -14.93 -1.68 -9.12
N GLU A 52 -14.91 -0.52 -8.46
CA GLU A 52 -15.54 0.68 -9.00
C GLU A 52 -14.62 1.26 -10.09
N HIS A 53 -14.95 0.99 -11.35
CA HIS A 53 -14.33 1.67 -12.49
C HIS A 53 -14.48 3.18 -12.30
N LEU A 54 -13.37 3.92 -12.36
CA LEU A 54 -13.38 5.37 -12.51
C LEU A 54 -14.25 5.70 -13.73
N THR A 55 -15.28 6.51 -13.52
CA THR A 55 -16.15 6.94 -14.62
C THR A 55 -15.40 7.93 -15.51
N ASP A 56 -15.82 8.09 -16.76
CA ASP A 56 -15.22 9.06 -17.68
C ASP A 56 -15.23 10.49 -17.10
N SER A 57 -16.25 10.79 -16.28
CA SER A 57 -16.37 12.05 -15.54
C SER A 57 -15.27 12.23 -14.49
N ASP A 58 -14.88 11.16 -13.79
CA ASP A 58 -13.81 11.21 -12.79
C ASP A 58 -12.45 11.40 -13.46
N GLN A 59 -12.25 10.77 -14.63
CA GLN A 59 -11.04 10.94 -15.43
C GLN A 59 -10.88 12.36 -15.98
N GLU A 60 -11.97 13.01 -16.42
CA GLU A 60 -11.96 14.41 -16.83
C GLU A 60 -11.70 15.38 -15.67
N LEU A 61 -12.25 15.08 -14.48
CA LEU A 61 -12.00 15.87 -13.28
C LEU A 61 -10.53 15.77 -12.84
N LEU A 62 -9.92 14.60 -12.97
CA LEU A 62 -8.49 14.36 -12.70
C LEU A 62 -7.60 15.07 -13.73
N LYS A 63 -7.92 14.99 -15.02
CA LYS A 63 -7.23 15.72 -16.11
C LYS A 63 -7.23 17.23 -15.90
N SER A 64 -8.34 17.79 -15.41
CA SER A 64 -8.48 19.24 -15.19
C SER A 64 -7.78 19.76 -13.93
N ARG A 65 -7.56 18.90 -12.93
CA ARG A 65 -6.94 19.27 -11.63
C ARG A 65 -5.45 18.96 -11.57
N ILE A 66 -4.97 17.99 -12.34
CA ILE A 66 -3.58 17.53 -12.32
C ILE A 66 -2.99 17.78 -13.72
N GLY A 67 -2.38 18.96 -13.92
CA GLY A 67 -1.87 19.45 -15.21
C GLY A 67 -0.72 18.65 -15.86
N VAL A 68 -0.49 17.40 -15.41
CA VAL A 68 0.60 16.51 -15.85
C VAL A 68 0.07 15.29 -16.62
N TYR A 69 -1.25 15.19 -16.85
CA TYR A 69 -1.79 14.09 -17.65
C TYR A 69 -1.42 14.25 -19.13
N ARG A 70 -0.41 13.50 -19.58
CA ARG A 70 -0.07 13.32 -21.00
C ARG A 70 -0.31 11.86 -21.39
N PRO A 71 -1.22 11.58 -22.34
CA PRO A 71 -1.39 10.24 -22.86
C PRO A 71 -0.12 9.82 -23.62
N GLY A 72 0.65 8.89 -23.08
CA GLY A 72 1.89 8.38 -23.70
C GLY A 72 3.08 8.21 -22.75
N ASP A 73 3.03 8.76 -21.54
CA ASP A 73 4.08 8.56 -20.53
C ASP A 73 3.84 7.25 -19.76
N ASN A 74 4.90 6.49 -19.46
CA ASN A 74 4.89 5.25 -18.66
C ASN A 74 4.60 5.51 -17.16
N ILE A 75 3.74 6.48 -16.86
CA ILE A 75 3.45 6.92 -15.51
C ILE A 75 2.29 6.10 -14.95
N ILE A 76 2.57 5.38 -13.87
CA ILE A 76 1.59 4.59 -13.14
C ILE A 76 1.04 5.45 -12.01
N TYR A 77 -0.23 5.84 -12.14
CA TYR A 77 -0.94 6.60 -11.12
C TYR A 77 -1.52 5.67 -10.07
N LEU A 78 -1.27 5.97 -8.80
CA LEU A 78 -1.75 5.19 -7.68
C LEU A 78 -2.75 5.99 -6.85
N TYR A 79 -3.92 5.41 -6.59
CA TYR A 79 -5.00 6.07 -5.88
C TYR A 79 -5.21 5.45 -4.49
N PRO A 80 -5.50 6.27 -3.47
CA PRO A 80 -5.88 5.74 -2.16
C PRO A 80 -7.23 5.03 -2.27
N THR A 81 -7.31 3.79 -1.82
CA THR A 81 -8.59 3.12 -1.62
C THR A 81 -9.35 3.84 -0.50
N GLN A 82 -10.61 4.20 -0.74
CA GLN A 82 -11.47 4.76 0.30
C GLN A 82 -11.65 3.74 1.43
N ALA A 83 -10.79 3.78 2.43
CA ALA A 83 -11.00 3.03 3.66
C ALA A 83 -12.27 3.57 4.29
N ARG A 84 -13.27 2.68 4.51
CA ARG A 84 -14.42 3.01 5.35
C ARG A 84 -13.88 3.58 6.66
N GLN A 85 -14.39 4.75 7.04
CA GLN A 85 -14.08 5.42 8.30
C GLN A 85 -13.98 4.38 9.42
N GLU A 86 -12.86 4.41 10.15
CA GLU A 86 -12.63 3.59 11.34
C GLU A 86 -13.93 3.50 12.13
N VAL A 87 -14.46 2.28 12.30
CA VAL A 87 -15.61 2.05 13.18
C VAL A 87 -15.17 2.53 14.54
N LYS A 88 -15.70 3.68 14.99
CA LYS A 88 -15.48 4.24 16.31
C LYS A 88 -15.85 3.18 17.35
N LYS A 89 -14.88 2.41 17.81
CA LYS A 89 -15.05 1.57 19.01
C LYS A 89 -15.38 2.55 20.13
N GLN A 90 -16.54 2.36 20.76
CA GLN A 90 -16.99 3.20 21.86
C GLN A 90 -15.90 3.28 22.94
N PRO A 91 -15.70 4.45 23.56
CA PRO A 91 -14.67 4.60 24.58
C PRO A 91 -15.05 3.77 25.80
N LYS A 92 -14.32 2.67 26.03
CA LYS A 92 -14.26 2.06 27.36
C LYS A 92 -13.59 3.07 28.28
N VAL A 93 -14.38 3.62 29.21
CA VAL A 93 -13.88 4.50 30.26
C VAL A 93 -12.83 3.73 31.06
N LEU A 94 -11.56 4.08 30.86
CA LEU A 94 -10.43 3.64 31.67
C LEU A 94 -9.99 4.81 32.54
N TYR A 95 -10.21 4.68 33.84
CA TYR A 95 -9.69 5.60 34.83
C TYR A 95 -8.22 5.28 35.15
N ARG A 96 -7.44 6.36 35.34
CA ARG A 96 -6.18 6.53 36.11
C ARG A 96 -4.86 6.64 35.32
N ALA A 97 -4.32 7.85 35.47
CA ALA A 97 -2.94 8.33 35.38
C ALA A 97 -1.82 7.29 35.52
N ALA A 98 -1.02 7.13 34.47
CA ALA A 98 0.42 6.87 34.49
C ALA A 98 0.97 7.04 33.05
N SER A 99 2.08 7.78 32.91
CA SER A 99 2.90 7.97 31.69
C SER A 99 2.16 8.31 30.40
N VAL A 100 2.22 9.58 29.98
CA VAL A 100 1.99 9.98 28.58
C VAL A 100 3.17 9.48 27.75
N GLU A 101 3.27 8.17 27.53
CA GLU A 101 3.87 7.68 26.31
C GLU A 101 2.84 7.97 25.23
N VAL A 102 3.09 9.04 24.47
CA VAL A 102 2.31 9.35 23.26
C VAL A 102 2.46 8.12 22.37
N GLU A 103 1.42 7.26 22.34
CA GLU A 103 1.36 6.15 21.39
C GLU A 103 1.60 6.75 20.00
N GLU A 104 2.77 6.49 19.42
CA GLU A 104 3.15 7.03 18.12
C GLU A 104 2.14 6.47 17.11
N LYS A 105 1.21 7.32 16.65
CA LYS A 105 0.12 6.91 15.77
C LYS A 105 0.67 6.55 14.39
N LEU A 106 1.04 5.28 14.22
CA LEU A 106 1.43 4.72 12.93
C LEU A 106 0.22 4.74 12.00
N THR A 107 0.30 5.52 10.93
CA THR A 107 -0.71 5.58 9.88
C THR A 107 -0.17 4.85 8.66
N SER A 108 -0.87 3.82 8.18
CA SER A 108 -0.52 3.13 6.95
C SER A 108 -1.49 3.53 5.83
N LYS A 109 -0.95 3.80 4.64
CA LYS A 109 -1.73 4.07 3.42
C LYS A 109 -1.27 3.13 2.32
N THR A 110 -2.21 2.50 1.64
CA THR A 110 -1.94 1.59 0.53
C THR A 110 -2.54 2.16 -0.75
N PHE A 111 -1.77 2.12 -1.82
CA PHE A 111 -2.11 2.66 -3.12
C PHE A 111 -1.92 1.59 -4.18
N PHE A 112 -2.83 1.54 -5.16
CA PHE A 112 -2.81 0.58 -6.26
C PHE A 112 -2.90 1.29 -7.59
N ASP A 113 -2.31 0.68 -8.62
CA ASP A 113 -2.55 1.04 -10.00
C ASP A 113 -3.90 0.49 -10.47
N GLU A 114 -4.44 1.07 -11.54
CA GLU A 114 -5.74 0.66 -12.10
C GLU A 114 -5.79 -0.83 -12.47
N LYS A 115 -4.65 -1.40 -12.90
CA LYS A 115 -4.54 -2.80 -13.34
C LYS A 115 -4.10 -3.76 -12.23
N LYS A 116 -3.82 -3.27 -11.02
CA LYS A 116 -3.31 -4.04 -9.87
C LYS A 116 -2.00 -4.78 -10.17
N HIS A 117 -1.19 -4.24 -11.06
CA HIS A 117 0.17 -4.72 -11.30
C HIS A 117 1.16 -4.18 -10.28
N TYR A 118 0.84 -3.10 -9.57
CA TYR A 118 1.73 -2.45 -8.63
C TYR A 118 0.99 -2.01 -7.37
N MET A 119 1.58 -2.28 -6.22
CA MET A 119 1.09 -1.82 -4.93
C MET A 119 2.16 -0.98 -4.25
N VAL A 120 1.78 0.16 -3.71
CA VAL A 120 2.66 0.97 -2.87
C VAL A 120 2.06 1.15 -1.50
N LYS A 121 2.83 0.84 -0.46
CA LYS A 121 2.42 0.99 0.94
C LYS A 121 3.31 2.03 1.61
N ALA A 122 2.69 3.09 2.13
CA ALA A 122 3.36 4.13 2.91
C ALA A 122 3.02 3.94 4.39
N ASN A 123 4.04 3.62 5.20
CA ASN A 123 3.97 3.57 6.65
C ASN A 123 4.50 4.88 7.22
N ILE A 124 3.60 5.68 7.81
CA ILE A 124 3.87 7.04 8.26
C ILE A 124 3.80 7.06 9.79
N ASN A 125 4.89 7.45 10.44
CA ASN A 125 4.90 7.80 11.86
C ASN A 125 5.46 9.22 12.06
N HIS A 126 5.63 9.66 13.31
CA HIS A 126 6.11 11.01 13.59
C HIS A 126 7.57 11.25 13.17
N ARG A 127 8.39 10.20 13.10
CA ARG A 127 9.84 10.28 12.90
C ARG A 127 10.28 9.95 11.48
N THR A 128 9.53 9.11 10.79
CA THR A 128 9.90 8.51 9.52
C THR A 128 8.68 8.15 8.70
N THR A 129 8.83 8.25 7.39
CA THR A 129 7.88 7.70 6.42
C THR A 129 8.60 6.65 5.58
N LYS A 130 8.11 5.42 5.61
CA LYS A 130 8.67 4.31 4.81
C LYS A 130 7.70 3.95 3.69
N ILE A 131 8.18 3.96 2.46
CA ILE A 131 7.39 3.66 1.27
C ILE A 131 7.92 2.37 0.63
N TYR A 132 7.05 1.36 0.53
CA TYR A 132 7.34 0.06 -0.04
C TYR A 132 6.66 -0.08 -1.39
N ILE A 133 7.36 -0.55 -2.41
CA ILE A 133 6.81 -0.80 -3.75
C ILE A 133 6.82 -2.31 -4.03
N PHE A 134 5.68 -2.83 -4.45
CA PHE A 134 5.50 -4.23 -4.78
C PHE A 134 5.03 -4.36 -6.23
N SER A 135 5.62 -5.32 -6.95
CA SER A 135 5.10 -5.77 -8.24
C SER A 135 4.14 -6.95 -8.02
N GLY A 136 3.02 -6.98 -8.74
CA GLY A 136 2.05 -8.08 -8.71
C GLY A 136 2.55 -9.36 -9.37
N THR A 137 3.69 -9.32 -10.06
CA THR A 137 4.37 -10.50 -10.64
C THR A 137 5.48 -11.05 -9.74
N GLY A 138 5.87 -10.31 -8.70
CA GLY A 138 7.00 -10.65 -7.82
C GLY A 138 8.37 -10.36 -8.41
N GLU A 139 8.45 -9.71 -9.57
CA GLU A 139 9.71 -9.28 -10.13
C GLU A 139 10.30 -8.08 -9.36
N THR A 140 11.64 -8.02 -9.35
CA THR A 140 12.36 -6.83 -8.88
C THR A 140 12.25 -5.74 -9.93
N LEU A 141 11.67 -4.62 -9.54
CA LEU A 141 11.57 -3.42 -10.36
C LEU A 141 12.87 -2.63 -10.23
N HIS A 142 13.31 -2.02 -11.32
CA HIS A 142 14.56 -1.27 -11.38
C HIS A 142 14.30 0.16 -11.88
N ASN A 143 15.21 1.09 -11.59
CA ASN A 143 15.17 2.49 -12.05
C ASN A 143 13.85 3.20 -11.77
N ILE A 144 13.38 3.10 -10.52
CA ILE A 144 12.06 3.57 -10.14
C ILE A 144 12.16 5.02 -9.69
N THR A 145 11.37 5.89 -10.31
CA THR A 145 11.19 7.27 -9.85
C THR A 145 9.83 7.42 -9.20
N ILE A 146 9.81 7.71 -7.90
CA ILE A 146 8.59 7.97 -7.14
C ILE A 146 8.37 9.48 -7.07
N ARG A 147 7.16 9.91 -7.41
CA ARG A 147 6.67 11.26 -7.14
C ARG A 147 5.63 11.23 -6.02
N ILE A 148 5.85 12.04 -4.98
CA ILE A 148 4.98 12.12 -3.80
C ILE A 148 4.20 13.44 -3.79
N HIS A 149 2.87 13.35 -3.75
CA HIS A 149 1.97 14.50 -3.67
C HIS A 149 1.39 14.66 -2.25
N PRO A 150 1.15 15.90 -1.79
CA PRO A 150 1.16 17.16 -2.56
C PRO A 150 2.53 17.84 -2.70
N GLY A 151 3.55 17.42 -1.94
CA GLY A 151 4.87 18.08 -1.91
C GLY A 151 5.65 18.05 -3.23
N ASN A 152 5.19 17.28 -4.22
CA ASN A 152 5.82 17.10 -5.54
C ASN A 152 7.31 16.70 -5.43
N THR A 153 7.66 15.95 -4.39
CA THR A 153 9.04 15.49 -4.19
C THR A 153 9.31 14.28 -5.06
N LEU A 154 10.47 14.27 -5.71
CA LEU A 154 10.93 13.21 -6.58
C LEU A 154 12.02 12.43 -5.87
N HIS A 155 11.89 11.10 -5.85
CA HIS A 155 12.84 10.20 -5.23
C HIS A 155 13.17 9.08 -6.21
N HIS A 156 14.44 8.77 -6.32
CA HIS A 156 14.93 7.70 -7.19
C HIS A 156 15.33 6.49 -6.35
N LEU A 157 14.98 5.30 -6.85
CA LEU A 157 15.35 4.01 -6.28
C LEU A 157 15.95 3.16 -7.39
N ASP A 158 17.11 2.58 -7.12
CA ASP A 158 17.75 1.64 -8.04
C ASP A 158 16.89 0.39 -8.22
N ASP A 159 16.29 -0.09 -7.13
CA ASP A 159 15.35 -1.21 -7.12
C ASP A 159 14.27 -1.09 -6.02
N ASN A 160 13.29 -2.02 -6.02
CA ASN A 160 12.25 -2.11 -4.98
C ASN A 160 12.58 -3.11 -3.84
N THR A 161 13.83 -3.54 -3.69
CA THR A 161 14.21 -4.49 -2.62
C THR A 161 14.23 -3.83 -1.25
N GLN A 162 14.44 -2.52 -1.20
CA GLN A 162 14.43 -1.72 0.02
C GLN A 162 13.35 -0.62 -0.06
N PRO A 163 12.72 -0.27 1.08
CA PRO A 163 11.79 0.84 1.10
C PRO A 163 12.52 2.18 0.94
N LEU A 164 11.85 3.13 0.30
CA LEU A 164 12.24 4.53 0.40
C LEU A 164 11.98 5.02 1.82
N VAL A 165 13.01 5.54 2.49
CA VAL A 165 12.92 6.07 3.85
C VAL A 165 13.05 7.60 3.81
N LEU A 166 12.02 8.29 4.29
CA LEU A 166 12.00 9.74 4.42
C LEU A 166 12.02 10.13 5.90
N GLU A 167 12.73 11.20 6.22
CA GLU A 167 12.76 11.77 7.55
C GLU A 167 11.47 12.54 7.85
N GLY A 168 10.92 12.30 9.04
CA GLY A 168 9.70 12.94 9.51
C GLY A 168 8.42 12.36 8.94
N ARG A 169 7.32 13.02 9.32
CA ARG A 169 5.97 12.70 8.87
C ARG A 169 5.71 13.35 7.51
N VAL A 170 5.61 12.55 6.46
CA VAL A 170 5.24 13.00 5.12
C VAL A 170 3.78 12.64 4.87
N GLU A 171 2.94 13.64 4.60
CA GLU A 171 1.57 13.38 4.16
C GLU A 171 1.58 12.94 2.70
N VAL A 172 1.09 11.73 2.46
CA VAL A 172 1.00 11.14 1.13
C VAL A 172 -0.48 11.07 0.75
N GLU A 173 -0.89 11.86 -0.23
CA GLU A 173 -2.25 11.82 -0.80
C GLU A 173 -2.29 10.96 -2.05
N HIS A 174 -1.31 11.14 -2.93
CA HIS A 174 -1.17 10.41 -4.19
C HIS A 174 0.30 10.12 -4.46
N LEU A 175 0.54 9.04 -5.19
CA LEU A 175 1.85 8.62 -5.65
C LEU A 175 1.81 8.36 -7.15
N SER A 176 2.91 8.67 -7.81
CA SER A 176 3.13 8.28 -9.20
C SER A 176 4.47 7.58 -9.32
N LEU A 177 4.49 6.47 -10.05
CA LEU A 177 5.70 5.74 -10.38
C LEU A 177 6.03 5.98 -11.85
N ASP A 178 7.30 6.26 -12.12
CA ASP A 178 7.87 6.30 -13.46
C ASP A 178 9.00 5.25 -13.50
N MET A 179 8.99 4.40 -14.52
CA MET A 179 9.92 3.28 -14.69
C MET A 179 10.71 3.49 -15.98
N GLY A 180 12.03 3.57 -15.85
CA GLY A 180 12.99 3.80 -16.94
C GLY A 180 13.63 2.53 -17.49
#